data_AF-A0A087DSZ9-F1
#
_entry.id   AF-A0A087DSZ9-F1
#
_cell.length_a   1.000
_cell.length_b   1.000
_cell.length_c   1.000
_cell.angle_alpha   90.00
_cell.angle_beta   90.00
_cell.angle_gamma   90.00
#
_symmetry.space_group_name_H-M   'P 1'
#
loop_
_entity.id
_entity.type
_entity.pdbx_description
1 polymer ?
#
loop_
_entity_poly.entity_id
_entity_poly.type
_entity_poly.pdbx_seq_one_letter_code
_entity_poly.pdbx_strand_id
1 'polypeptide(L)'
;MFDWRMLLESAVGDGRYRMLRNKKTCERGHRQYAEQFKKTQAPRNILLCCPAHNNIGDHAIAYAERRLLAKTGRPLLSFSGNMTELLSCLHEFVTPEDIIFLQGGGNMGYLYRWEEQYRCDIISLLHRNRIILFPQTISYDDSPESRCFLKHTQTVYNRHRDLHLFARERTSFARMKQYYPHNDVRLTPDIVLSIDDQDTADFNQRSGILLCMRNDVEKVTSNAMQERIERAATLMWTGFCS
;
A
#
# COMPACT_ATOMS: atom_id res chain seq x y z
N MET A 1 -2.12 -20.70 -19.15
CA MET A 1 -1.10 -20.38 -20.17
C MET A 1 0.16 -19.97 -19.43
N PHE A 2 1.30 -20.60 -19.70
CA PHE A 2 2.54 -20.37 -18.96
C PHE A 2 3.11 -18.97 -19.31
N ASP A 3 3.19 -18.06 -18.33
CA ASP A 3 3.60 -16.68 -18.57
C ASP A 3 5.13 -16.54 -18.53
N TRP A 4 5.77 -16.65 -19.70
CA TRP A 4 7.21 -16.46 -19.88
C TRP A 4 7.70 -15.08 -19.41
N ARG A 5 6.83 -14.07 -19.27
CA ARG A 5 7.22 -12.73 -18.83
C ARG A 5 7.64 -12.73 -17.36
N MET A 6 6.89 -13.39 -16.48
CA MET A 6 7.20 -13.47 -15.05
C MET A 6 8.52 -14.18 -14.77
N LEU A 7 8.90 -15.15 -15.61
CA LEU A 7 10.21 -15.81 -15.53
C LEU A 7 11.37 -14.87 -15.87
N LEU A 8 11.22 -14.04 -16.91
CA LEU A 8 12.22 -13.04 -17.29
C LEU A 8 12.32 -11.91 -16.24
N GLU A 9 11.18 -11.46 -15.72
CA GLU A 9 11.11 -10.52 -14.59
C GLU A 9 11.86 -11.07 -13.38
N SER A 10 11.60 -12.33 -13.01
CA SER A 10 12.32 -13.01 -11.95
C SER A 10 13.82 -13.16 -12.23
N ALA A 11 14.27 -13.33 -13.47
CA ALA A 11 15.70 -13.50 -13.76
C ALA A 11 16.50 -12.19 -13.66
N VAL A 12 15.92 -11.07 -14.11
CA VAL A 12 16.59 -9.76 -14.21
C VAL A 12 16.30 -8.86 -12.98
N GLY A 13 15.22 -9.16 -12.26
CA GLY A 13 14.60 -8.30 -11.26
C GLY A 13 13.51 -7.44 -11.90
N ASP A 14 12.28 -7.55 -11.38
CA ASP A 14 11.08 -6.87 -11.89
C ASP A 14 11.30 -5.39 -12.16
N GLY A 15 11.93 -4.65 -11.23
CA GLY A 15 12.16 -3.22 -11.39
C GLY A 15 13.09 -2.88 -12.56
N ARG A 16 14.18 -3.63 -12.74
CA ARG A 16 15.08 -3.46 -13.89
C ARG A 16 14.38 -3.82 -15.20
N TYR A 17 13.60 -4.89 -15.19
CA TYR A 17 12.78 -5.29 -16.34
C TYR A 17 11.77 -4.19 -16.71
N ARG A 18 11.07 -3.63 -15.71
CA ARG A 18 10.08 -2.55 -15.87
C ARG A 18 10.73 -1.30 -16.46
N MET A 19 11.91 -0.92 -15.98
CA MET A 19 12.68 0.21 -16.52
C MET A 19 13.05 0.01 -18.00
N LEU A 20 13.53 -1.18 -18.36
CA LEU A 20 13.89 -1.50 -19.75
C LEU A 20 12.68 -1.46 -20.69
N ARG A 21 11.51 -1.91 -20.21
CA ARG A 21 10.25 -1.90 -20.97
C ARG A 21 9.62 -0.52 -21.07
N ASN A 22 9.82 0.35 -20.08
CA ASN A 22 9.11 1.63 -19.95
C ASN A 22 10.05 2.84 -19.94
N LYS A 23 11.08 2.84 -20.81
CA LYS A 23 12.12 3.88 -20.86
C LYS A 23 11.56 5.30 -20.88
N LYS A 24 10.60 5.59 -21.78
CA LYS A 24 9.98 6.92 -21.90
C LYS A 24 9.30 7.38 -20.60
N THR A 25 8.60 6.48 -19.91
CA THR A 25 7.94 6.75 -18.63
C THR A 25 8.98 7.05 -17.55
N CYS A 26 10.04 6.24 -17.50
CA CYS A 26 11.13 6.42 -16.53
C CYS A 26 11.92 7.72 -16.79
N GLU A 27 12.17 8.08 -18.05
CA GLU A 27 12.83 9.35 -18.43
C GLU A 27 11.97 10.57 -18.07
N ARG A 28 10.66 10.50 -18.29
CA ARG A 28 9.73 11.55 -17.87
C ARG A 28 9.74 11.71 -16.36
N GLY A 29 9.58 10.61 -15.63
CA GLY A 29 9.59 10.63 -14.17
C GLY A 29 10.93 11.09 -13.60
N HIS A 30 12.05 10.69 -14.20
CA HIS A 30 13.37 11.18 -13.81
C HIS A 30 13.47 12.71 -13.90
N ARG A 31 13.06 13.30 -15.03
CA ARG A 31 13.01 14.77 -15.19
C ARG A 31 12.13 15.46 -14.15
N GLN A 32 11.06 14.80 -13.73
CA GLN A 32 10.11 15.35 -12.77
C GLN A 32 10.61 15.27 -11.32
N TYR A 33 11.20 14.14 -10.91
CA TYR A 33 11.46 13.84 -9.51
C TYR A 33 12.94 13.97 -9.10
N ALA A 34 13.90 13.96 -10.05
CA ALA A 34 15.33 13.94 -9.73
C ALA A 34 15.76 15.09 -8.81
N GLU A 35 15.25 16.31 -9.03
CA GLU A 35 15.60 17.46 -8.18
C GLU A 35 15.16 17.31 -6.73
N GLN A 36 14.03 16.64 -6.48
CA GLN A 36 13.57 16.37 -5.11
C GLN A 36 14.52 15.39 -4.40
N PHE A 37 15.00 14.36 -5.12
CA PHE A 37 16.02 13.44 -4.60
C PHE A 37 17.36 14.13 -4.36
N LYS A 38 17.81 15.03 -5.25
CA LYS A 38 19.09 15.75 -5.06
C LYS A 38 19.05 16.71 -3.88
N LYS A 39 17.92 17.38 -3.65
CA LYS A 39 17.75 18.37 -2.57
C LYS A 39 17.55 17.75 -1.18
N THR A 40 17.15 16.48 -1.12
CA THR A 40 16.82 15.81 0.15
C THR A 40 17.97 14.90 0.55
N GLN A 41 18.76 15.28 1.56
CA GLN A 41 19.97 14.54 1.93
C GLN A 41 19.66 13.15 2.51
N ALA A 42 20.51 12.16 2.20
CA ALA A 42 20.53 10.85 2.86
C ALA A 42 21.31 10.91 4.20
N PRO A 43 20.98 10.09 5.20
CA PRO A 43 19.95 9.06 5.19
C PRO A 43 18.54 9.64 5.35
N ARG A 44 17.59 9.14 4.54
CA ARG A 44 16.19 9.60 4.51
C ARG A 44 15.22 8.42 4.56
N ASN A 45 13.98 8.74 4.88
CA ASN A 45 12.84 7.84 4.72
C ASN A 45 12.19 8.13 3.37
N ILE A 46 11.81 7.07 2.65
CA ILE A 46 11.15 7.19 1.34
C ILE A 46 9.86 6.37 1.39
N LEU A 47 8.71 7.05 1.44
CA LEU A 47 7.38 6.45 1.40
C LEU A 47 6.86 6.38 -0.04
N LEU A 48 6.60 5.17 -0.51
CA LEU A 48 6.18 4.86 -1.87
C LEU A 48 4.78 4.24 -1.89
N CYS A 49 4.21 4.17 -3.10
CA CYS A 49 2.85 3.69 -3.35
C CYS A 49 1.78 4.47 -2.59
N CYS A 50 1.97 5.77 -2.32
CA CYS A 50 0.91 6.57 -1.69
C CYS A 50 -0.33 6.65 -2.59
N PRO A 51 -1.54 6.74 -2.02
CA PRO A 51 -2.78 6.73 -2.78
C PRO A 51 -2.90 7.96 -3.68
N ALA A 52 -3.32 7.73 -4.93
CA ALA A 52 -3.65 8.77 -5.91
C ALA A 52 -5.12 8.71 -6.37
N HIS A 53 -5.96 8.02 -5.60
CA HIS A 53 -7.39 7.79 -5.88
C HIS A 53 -8.27 8.37 -4.78
N ASN A 54 -9.60 8.32 -4.96
CA ASN A 54 -10.55 9.03 -4.10
C ASN A 54 -10.92 8.31 -2.78
N ASN A 55 -10.33 7.16 -2.47
CA ASN A 55 -10.56 6.48 -1.20
C ASN A 55 -9.94 7.26 -0.02
N ILE A 56 -10.80 7.91 0.76
CA ILE A 56 -10.40 8.72 1.93
C ILE A 56 -9.71 7.86 3.01
N GLY A 57 -10.09 6.59 3.16
CA GLY A 57 -9.46 5.69 4.13
C GLY A 57 -7.97 5.46 3.84
N ASP A 58 -7.61 5.29 2.57
CA ASP A 58 -6.21 5.14 2.17
C ASP A 58 -5.42 6.44 2.35
N HIS A 59 -6.05 7.61 2.13
CA HIS A 59 -5.44 8.90 2.45
C HIS A 59 -5.21 9.09 3.95
N ALA A 60 -6.13 8.60 4.79
CA ALA A 60 -5.96 8.61 6.25
C ALA A 60 -4.77 7.71 6.68
N ILE A 61 -4.62 6.55 6.05
CA ILE A 61 -3.45 5.66 6.22
C ILE A 61 -2.16 6.41 5.85
N ALA A 62 -2.09 6.99 4.65
CA ALA A 62 -0.90 7.72 4.19
C ALA A 62 -0.60 8.97 5.04
N TYR A 63 -1.62 9.61 5.61
CA TYR A 63 -1.44 10.68 6.58
C TYR A 63 -0.82 10.17 7.89
N ALA A 64 -1.34 9.08 8.46
CA ALA A 64 -0.80 8.46 9.67
C ALA A 64 0.66 8.00 9.47
N GLU A 65 0.97 7.39 8.32
CA GLU A 65 2.32 6.96 7.96
C GLU A 65 3.30 8.13 7.93
N ARG A 66 2.96 9.22 7.22
CA ARG A 66 3.81 10.43 7.15
C ARG A 66 4.04 11.02 8.53
N ARG A 67 3.00 11.07 9.38
CA ARG A 67 3.08 11.55 10.76
C ARG A 67 4.00 10.68 11.61
N LEU A 68 3.88 9.36 11.52
CA LEU A 68 4.75 8.43 12.23
C LEU A 68 6.21 8.57 11.77
N LEU A 69 6.43 8.66 10.46
CA LEU A 69 7.78 8.80 9.89
C LEU A 69 8.42 10.14 10.24
N ALA A 70 7.65 11.22 10.36
CA ALA A 70 8.15 12.53 10.79
C ALA A 70 8.73 12.48 12.22
N LYS A 71 8.19 11.63 13.11
CA LYS A 71 8.73 11.44 14.48
C LYS A 71 10.16 10.88 14.50
N THR A 72 10.66 10.33 13.39
CA THR A 72 12.02 9.77 13.31
C THR A 72 13.12 10.83 13.17
N GLY A 73 12.77 12.08 12.86
CA GLY A 73 13.74 13.15 12.61
C GLY A 73 14.52 13.02 11.29
N ARG A 74 14.25 11.98 10.48
CA ARG A 74 14.85 11.83 9.15
C ARG A 74 14.06 12.62 8.11
N PRO A 75 14.73 13.19 7.08
CA PRO A 75 14.03 13.75 5.93
C PRO A 75 13.08 12.71 5.30
N LEU A 76 11.91 13.16 4.85
CA LEU A 76 10.89 12.29 4.28
C LEU A 76 10.60 12.68 2.84
N LEU A 77 10.77 11.73 1.93
CA LEU A 77 10.19 11.77 0.59
C LEU A 77 8.93 10.92 0.57
N SER A 78 7.87 11.41 -0.05
CA SER A 78 6.60 10.69 -0.19
C SER A 78 6.09 10.84 -1.61
N PHE A 79 5.73 9.73 -2.24
CA PHE A 79 5.31 9.72 -3.64
C PHE A 79 4.06 8.88 -3.86
N SER A 80 3.13 9.43 -4.65
CA SER A 80 1.89 8.81 -5.10
C SER A 80 1.88 8.60 -6.61
N GLY A 81 0.92 7.81 -7.11
CA GLY A 81 0.69 7.64 -8.54
C GLY A 81 1.52 6.52 -9.17
N ASN A 82 1.96 6.70 -10.42
CA ASN A 82 2.62 5.63 -11.17
C ASN A 82 4.07 5.43 -10.72
N MET A 83 4.33 4.38 -9.94
CA MET A 83 5.68 4.09 -9.42
C MET A 83 6.70 3.77 -10.51
N THR A 84 6.29 3.39 -11.72
CA THR A 84 7.22 3.21 -12.86
C THR A 84 7.98 4.50 -13.18
N GLU A 85 7.39 5.67 -12.95
CA GLU A 85 8.04 6.97 -13.18
C GLU A 85 9.21 7.20 -12.21
N LEU A 86 9.16 6.60 -11.02
CA LEU A 86 10.19 6.80 -9.99
C LEU A 86 11.36 5.83 -10.11
N LEU A 87 11.23 4.71 -10.85
CA LEU A 87 12.24 3.64 -10.85
C LEU A 87 13.62 4.14 -11.24
N SER A 88 13.76 5.03 -12.21
CA SER A 88 15.06 5.62 -12.55
C SER A 88 15.64 6.47 -11.41
N CYS A 89 14.83 7.30 -10.75
CA CYS A 89 15.28 8.06 -9.59
C CYS A 89 15.65 7.16 -8.41
N LEU A 90 14.86 6.12 -8.16
CA LEU A 90 15.12 5.16 -7.11
C LEU A 90 16.44 4.41 -7.37
N HIS A 91 16.67 3.97 -8.60
CA HIS A 91 17.91 3.28 -8.98
C HIS A 91 19.15 4.19 -8.90
N GLU A 92 19.02 5.48 -9.23
CA GLU A 92 20.15 6.42 -9.30
C GLU A 92 20.48 7.07 -7.95
N PHE A 93 19.47 7.45 -7.17
CA PHE A 93 19.66 8.35 -6.02
C PHE A 93 19.46 7.69 -4.64
N VAL A 94 18.88 6.48 -4.56
CA VAL A 94 18.71 5.79 -3.28
C VAL A 94 20.04 5.23 -2.81
N THR A 95 20.38 5.50 -1.55
CA THR A 95 21.58 4.99 -0.89
C THR A 95 21.24 3.81 0.03
N PRO A 96 22.18 2.91 0.37
CA PRO A 96 21.92 1.81 1.31
C PRO A 96 21.46 2.25 2.71
N GLU A 97 21.76 3.49 3.12
CA GLU A 97 21.38 4.05 4.42
C GLU A 97 19.93 4.60 4.45
N ASP A 98 19.30 4.74 3.27
CA ASP A 98 17.89 5.10 3.12
C ASP A 98 16.98 3.93 3.50
N ILE A 99 15.87 4.24 4.16
CA ILE A 99 14.85 3.25 4.52
C ILE A 99 13.63 3.47 3.64
N ILE A 100 13.19 2.38 2.99
CA ILE A 100 12.05 2.39 2.08
C ILE A 100 10.82 1.92 2.85
N PHE A 101 9.75 2.70 2.72
CA PHE A 101 8.45 2.39 3.26
C PHE A 101 7.46 2.25 2.10
N LEU A 102 6.63 1.22 2.20
CA LEU A 102 5.56 0.96 1.24
C LEU A 102 4.24 1.17 1.97
N GLN A 103 3.34 1.93 1.36
CA GLN A 103 2.01 2.22 1.90
C GLN A 103 1.30 0.93 2.39
N GLY A 104 0.62 1.04 3.53
CA GLY A 104 -0.27 0.04 4.11
C GLY A 104 -1.66 0.04 3.45
N GLY A 105 -2.62 -0.62 4.10
CA GLY A 105 -4.02 -0.65 3.67
C GLY A 105 -4.49 -1.99 3.14
N GLY A 106 -5.34 -1.98 2.11
CA GLY A 106 -5.99 -3.17 1.57
C GLY A 106 -5.46 -3.63 0.21
N ASN A 107 -4.23 -3.28 -0.15
CA ASN A 107 -3.74 -3.37 -1.54
C ASN A 107 -2.65 -4.44 -1.76
N MET A 108 -2.56 -5.44 -0.87
CA MET A 108 -1.65 -6.57 -1.03
C MET A 108 -2.34 -7.77 -1.69
N GLY A 109 -1.75 -8.29 -2.78
CA GLY A 109 -2.20 -9.48 -3.48
C GLY A 109 -2.85 -9.24 -4.85
N TYR A 110 -3.69 -10.18 -5.30
CA TYR A 110 -4.18 -10.22 -6.68
C TYR A 110 -5.35 -9.25 -6.94
N LEU A 111 -6.20 -8.99 -5.95
CA LEU A 111 -7.33 -8.06 -6.09
C LEU A 111 -6.86 -6.67 -6.58
N TYR A 112 -5.72 -6.21 -6.05
CA TYR A 112 -5.06 -4.96 -6.43
C TYR A 112 -3.71 -5.22 -7.10
N ARG A 113 -3.69 -6.14 -8.09
CA ARG A 113 -2.46 -6.63 -8.73
C ARG A 113 -1.48 -5.55 -9.19
N TRP A 114 -1.97 -4.38 -9.60
CA TRP A 114 -1.10 -3.29 -10.10
C TRP A 114 -0.27 -2.68 -8.96
N GLU A 115 -0.87 -2.52 -7.77
CA GLU A 115 -0.16 -2.05 -6.58
C GLU A 115 0.89 -3.07 -6.12
N GLU A 116 0.54 -4.36 -6.17
CA GLU A 116 1.46 -5.45 -5.87
C GLU A 116 2.61 -5.55 -6.89
N GLN A 117 2.36 -5.25 -8.17
CA GLN A 117 3.40 -5.17 -9.20
C GLN A 117 4.36 -4.01 -8.98
N TYR A 118 3.86 -2.81 -8.65
CA TYR A 118 4.73 -1.69 -8.26
C TYR A 118 5.61 -2.07 -7.07
N ARG A 119 5.04 -2.80 -6.10
CA ARG A 119 5.78 -3.28 -4.95
C ARG A 119 6.88 -4.28 -5.33
N CYS A 120 6.59 -5.23 -6.21
CA CYS A 120 7.59 -6.18 -6.72
C CYS A 120 8.70 -5.49 -7.50
N ASP A 121 8.36 -4.48 -8.32
CA ASP A 121 9.33 -3.65 -9.04
C ASP A 121 10.28 -2.96 -8.04
N ILE A 122 9.76 -2.34 -6.97
CA ILE A 122 10.55 -1.64 -5.96
C ILE A 122 11.41 -2.62 -5.14
N ILE A 123 10.82 -3.71 -4.63
CA ILE A 123 11.52 -4.70 -3.80
C ILE A 123 12.69 -5.31 -4.56
N SER A 124 12.47 -5.73 -5.81
CA SER A 124 13.53 -6.32 -6.62
C SER A 124 14.63 -5.32 -7.02
N LEU A 125 14.29 -4.03 -7.17
CA LEU A 125 15.25 -2.99 -7.54
C LEU A 125 16.17 -2.59 -6.38
N LEU A 126 15.61 -2.44 -5.17
CA LEU A 126 16.29 -1.87 -4.00
C LEU A 126 16.81 -2.93 -3.03
N HIS A 127 17.39 -4.00 -3.55
CA HIS A 127 17.75 -5.22 -2.81
C HIS A 127 18.75 -5.07 -1.63
N ARG A 128 19.38 -3.89 -1.48
CA ARG A 128 20.32 -3.58 -0.37
C ARG A 128 19.68 -2.74 0.72
N ASN A 129 18.48 -2.21 0.50
CA ASN A 129 17.80 -1.34 1.43
C ASN A 129 16.92 -2.15 2.39
N ARG A 130 16.73 -1.60 3.59
CA ARG A 130 15.62 -2.00 4.44
C ARG A 130 14.31 -1.57 3.78
N ILE A 131 13.39 -2.52 3.62
CA ILE A 131 12.04 -2.24 3.11
C ILE A 131 11.02 -2.65 4.18
N ILE A 132 10.15 -1.71 4.53
CA ILE A 132 9.06 -1.92 5.49
C ILE A 132 7.74 -1.71 4.76
N LEU A 133 6.92 -2.77 4.69
CA LEU A 133 5.54 -2.69 4.25
C LEU A 133 4.66 -2.40 5.46
N PHE A 134 4.05 -1.22 5.49
CA PHE A 134 3.11 -0.83 6.55
C PHE A 134 1.93 -1.81 6.68
N PRO A 135 1.12 -1.76 7.75
CA PRO A 135 0.09 -2.75 8.04
C PRO A 135 -0.87 -2.98 6.87
N GLN A 136 -0.99 -4.24 6.42
CA GLN A 136 -1.72 -4.63 5.22
C GLN A 136 -2.81 -5.67 5.50
N THR A 137 -3.84 -5.65 4.66
CA THR A 137 -4.73 -6.79 4.38
C THR A 137 -4.26 -7.47 3.09
N ILE A 138 -4.16 -8.80 3.10
CA ILE A 138 -3.72 -9.60 1.94
C ILE A 138 -4.89 -10.38 1.31
N SER A 139 -5.02 -10.25 -0.01
CA SER A 139 -6.11 -10.86 -0.79
C SER A 139 -5.60 -11.56 -2.04
N TYR A 140 -5.66 -12.89 -2.02
CA TYR A 140 -5.50 -13.77 -3.18
C TYR A 140 -6.75 -14.64 -3.29
N ASP A 141 -7.28 -14.78 -4.50
CA ASP A 141 -8.36 -15.71 -4.80
C ASP A 141 -7.82 -17.06 -5.33
N ASP A 142 -8.71 -18.03 -5.54
CA ASP A 142 -8.38 -19.37 -6.03
C ASP A 142 -8.34 -19.47 -7.57
N SER A 143 -8.26 -18.36 -8.29
CA SER A 143 -8.06 -18.41 -9.75
C SER A 143 -6.65 -18.93 -10.09
N PRO A 144 -6.48 -19.62 -11.24
CA PRO A 144 -5.16 -20.00 -11.73
C PRO A 144 -4.20 -18.81 -11.86
N GLU A 145 -4.70 -17.64 -12.25
CA GLU A 145 -3.95 -16.40 -12.42
C GLU A 145 -3.46 -15.86 -11.08
N SER A 146 -4.33 -15.80 -10.06
CA SER A 146 -3.97 -15.40 -8.70
C SER A 146 -2.91 -16.32 -8.10
N ARG A 147 -3.03 -17.65 -8.28
CA ARG A 147 -2.00 -18.60 -7.84
C ARG A 147 -0.67 -18.43 -8.57
N CYS A 148 -0.70 -18.14 -9.87
CA CYS A 148 0.51 -17.87 -10.64
C CYS A 148 1.19 -16.59 -10.15
N PHE A 149 0.41 -15.53 -9.95
CA PHE A 149 0.88 -14.26 -9.43
C PHE A 149 1.44 -14.39 -8.00
N LEU A 150 0.78 -15.16 -7.13
CA LEU A 150 1.30 -15.46 -5.79
C LEU A 150 2.69 -16.07 -5.85
N LYS A 151 2.92 -17.10 -6.67
CA LYS A 151 4.24 -17.73 -6.84
C LYS A 151 5.31 -16.74 -7.30
N HIS A 152 4.94 -15.81 -8.19
CA HIS A 152 5.83 -14.74 -8.61
C HIS A 152 6.19 -13.81 -7.45
N THR A 153 5.21 -13.28 -6.72
CA THR A 153 5.47 -12.41 -5.55
C THR A 153 6.31 -13.12 -4.48
N GLN A 154 6.05 -14.42 -4.22
CA GLN A 154 6.85 -15.23 -3.30
C GLN A 154 8.32 -15.28 -3.72
N THR A 155 8.59 -15.40 -5.02
CA THR A 155 9.96 -15.42 -5.56
C THR A 155 10.66 -14.08 -5.34
N VAL A 156 9.98 -12.96 -5.60
CA VAL A 156 10.52 -11.61 -5.42
C VAL A 156 10.81 -11.35 -3.93
N TYR A 157 9.82 -11.59 -3.07
CA TYR A 157 9.90 -11.29 -1.64
C TYR A 157 10.95 -12.16 -0.93
N ASN A 158 11.03 -13.44 -1.27
CA ASN A 158 11.99 -14.38 -0.68
C ASN A 158 13.46 -14.02 -0.98
N ARG A 159 13.72 -13.28 -2.06
CA ARG A 159 15.07 -12.84 -2.42
C ARG A 159 15.53 -11.59 -1.68
N HIS A 160 14.61 -10.86 -1.06
CA HIS A 160 14.94 -9.63 -0.34
C HIS A 160 15.21 -9.93 1.14
N ARG A 161 16.45 -9.71 1.59
CA ARG A 161 16.91 -10.15 2.91
C ARG A 161 16.45 -9.26 4.06
N ASP A 162 16.19 -7.98 3.81
CA ASP A 162 15.77 -6.99 4.83
C ASP A 162 14.38 -6.43 4.50
N LEU A 163 13.40 -7.34 4.35
CA LEU A 163 12.00 -7.06 4.04
C LEU A 163 11.12 -7.41 5.23
N HIS A 164 10.41 -6.41 5.75
CA HIS A 164 9.51 -6.53 6.89
C HIS A 164 8.06 -6.28 6.46
N LEU A 165 7.19 -7.25 6.75
CA LEU A 165 5.78 -7.24 6.40
C LEU A 165 4.94 -7.11 7.66
N PHE A 166 4.01 -6.16 7.67
CA PHE A 166 3.10 -5.98 8.78
C PHE A 166 1.67 -6.31 8.34
N ALA A 167 1.00 -7.20 9.05
CA ALA A 167 -0.42 -7.47 8.91
C ALA A 167 -1.21 -6.62 9.91
N ARG A 168 -2.34 -6.07 9.48
CA ARG A 168 -3.24 -5.30 10.37
C ARG A 168 -4.29 -6.12 11.10
N GLU A 169 -4.47 -7.38 10.71
CA GLU A 169 -5.40 -8.31 11.34
C GLU A 169 -4.94 -9.78 11.21
N ARG A 170 -5.54 -10.66 12.02
CA ARG A 170 -5.06 -12.04 12.25
C ARG A 170 -5.14 -12.94 11.02
N THR A 171 -6.15 -12.76 10.17
CA THR A 171 -6.35 -13.55 8.94
C THR A 171 -5.21 -13.27 7.97
N SER A 172 -4.89 -12.00 7.76
CA SER A 172 -3.79 -11.56 6.91
C SER A 172 -2.46 -11.96 7.48
N PHE A 173 -2.28 -11.87 8.80
CA PHE A 173 -1.07 -12.35 9.46
C PHE A 173 -0.83 -13.85 9.20
N ALA A 174 -1.86 -14.69 9.38
CA ALA A 174 -1.75 -16.13 9.11
C ALA A 174 -1.42 -16.40 7.63
N ARG A 175 -2.10 -15.71 6.70
CA ARG A 175 -1.84 -15.83 5.26
C ARG A 175 -0.43 -15.36 4.88
N MET A 176 0.02 -14.22 5.39
CA MET A 176 1.38 -13.72 5.14
C MET A 176 2.45 -14.68 5.68
N LYS A 177 2.28 -15.24 6.88
CA LYS A 177 3.20 -16.26 7.42
C LYS A 177 3.25 -17.51 6.57
N GLN A 178 2.12 -17.94 6.02
CA GLN A 178 2.04 -19.08 5.12
C GLN A 178 2.69 -18.79 3.76
N TYR A 179 2.41 -17.62 3.17
CA TYR A 179 2.85 -17.29 1.82
C TYR A 179 4.29 -16.80 1.77
N TYR A 180 4.78 -16.11 2.79
CA TYR A 180 6.11 -15.52 2.87
C TYR A 180 6.87 -16.04 4.10
N PRO A 181 7.14 -17.36 4.21
CA PRO A 181 7.66 -17.99 5.43
C PRO A 181 9.09 -17.55 5.78
N HIS A 182 9.83 -17.00 4.81
CA HIS A 182 11.22 -16.56 4.98
C HIS A 182 11.37 -15.06 5.26
N ASN A 183 10.28 -14.29 5.19
CA ASN A 183 10.29 -12.85 5.49
C ASN A 183 9.91 -12.60 6.96
N ASP A 184 10.31 -11.44 7.49
CA ASP A 184 9.84 -10.99 8.81
C ASP A 184 8.40 -10.53 8.68
N VAL A 185 7.47 -11.26 9.30
CA VAL A 185 6.04 -10.96 9.27
C VAL A 185 5.56 -10.73 10.70
N ARG A 186 4.92 -9.57 10.94
CA ARG A 186 4.44 -9.16 12.25
C ARG A 186 2.97 -8.76 12.22
N LEU A 187 2.29 -8.89 13.36
CA LEU A 187 0.92 -8.43 13.56
C LEU A 187 0.95 -7.12 14.35
N THR A 188 0.22 -6.12 13.89
CA THR A 188 0.07 -4.80 14.52
C THR A 188 -1.34 -4.27 14.24
N PRO A 189 -1.85 -3.30 15.00
CA PRO A 189 -3.06 -2.57 14.60
C PRO A 189 -2.84 -1.81 13.28
N ASP A 190 -3.94 -1.36 12.68
CA ASP A 190 -3.90 -0.43 11.53
C ASP A 190 -3.19 0.88 11.92
N ILE A 191 -2.40 1.44 11.00
CA ILE A 191 -1.58 2.62 11.25
C ILE A 191 -2.41 3.87 11.60
N VAL A 192 -3.66 3.95 11.15
CA VAL A 192 -4.56 5.07 11.50
C VAL A 192 -4.74 5.20 13.01
N LEU A 193 -4.66 4.10 13.76
CA LEU A 193 -4.73 4.10 15.23
C LEU A 193 -3.51 4.73 15.91
N SER A 194 -2.48 5.11 15.16
CA SER A 194 -1.34 5.90 15.66
C SER A 194 -1.63 7.41 15.73
N ILE A 195 -2.77 7.86 15.19
CA ILE A 195 -3.24 9.24 15.30
C ILE A 195 -3.92 9.39 16.66
N ASP A 196 -3.31 10.21 17.52
CA ASP A 196 -3.64 10.31 18.95
C ASP A 196 -4.09 11.72 19.39
N ASP A 197 -4.20 12.68 18.47
CA ASP A 197 -4.38 14.10 18.80
C ASP A 197 -5.47 14.83 17.98
N GLN A 198 -6.41 14.10 17.37
CA GLN A 198 -7.43 14.69 16.49
C GLN A 198 -8.82 14.81 17.14
N ASP A 199 -8.91 14.75 18.46
CA ASP A 199 -10.19 14.84 19.16
C ASP A 199 -10.64 16.30 19.34
N THR A 200 -10.97 16.94 18.21
CA THR A 200 -11.47 18.32 18.13
C THR A 200 -12.95 18.40 17.78
N ALA A 201 -13.62 17.24 17.67
CA ALA A 201 -15.04 17.18 17.35
C ALA A 201 -15.87 17.62 18.56
N ASP A 202 -16.82 18.53 18.35
CA ASP A 202 -17.83 18.83 19.37
C ASP A 202 -18.89 17.73 19.38
N PHE A 203 -18.73 16.75 20.27
CA PHE A 203 -19.68 15.65 20.44
C PHE A 203 -21.05 16.11 20.97
N ASN A 204 -21.19 17.35 21.43
CA ASN A 204 -22.48 17.89 21.87
C ASN A 204 -23.37 18.34 20.70
N GLN A 205 -22.80 18.56 19.51
CA GLN A 205 -23.54 18.94 18.30
C GLN A 205 -23.66 17.76 17.34
N ARG A 206 -24.63 16.88 17.60
CA ARG A 206 -24.99 15.81 16.66
C ARG A 206 -26.23 16.19 15.87
N SER A 207 -26.15 16.13 14.54
CA SER A 207 -27.30 16.29 13.64
C SER A 207 -27.44 15.06 12.75
N GLY A 208 -28.58 14.38 12.85
CA GLY A 208 -28.93 13.27 11.97
C GLY A 208 -28.17 11.96 12.23
N ILE A 209 -28.30 11.06 11.24
CA ILE A 209 -27.57 9.80 11.13
C ILE A 209 -26.83 9.83 9.78
N LEU A 210 -25.51 9.64 9.81
CA LEU A 210 -24.71 9.47 8.61
C LEU A 210 -24.55 7.97 8.31
N LEU A 211 -25.01 7.53 7.14
CA LEU A 211 -24.79 6.18 6.64
C LEU A 211 -23.64 6.19 5.61
N CYS A 212 -22.49 5.66 5.99
CA CYS A 212 -21.35 5.47 5.10
C CYS A 212 -21.31 4.02 4.62
N MET A 213 -21.90 3.74 3.45
CA MET A 213 -21.94 2.40 2.86
C MET A 213 -21.12 2.32 1.58
N ARG A 214 -20.50 1.18 1.33
CA ARG A 214 -19.70 0.94 0.12
C ARG A 214 -20.57 0.64 -1.09
N ASN A 215 -20.09 1.04 -2.26
CA ASN A 215 -20.69 0.75 -3.56
C ASN A 215 -19.69 0.19 -4.59
N ASP A 216 -18.52 -0.25 -4.15
CA ASP A 216 -17.45 -0.77 -4.99
C ASP A 216 -17.22 -2.28 -4.74
N VAL A 217 -16.12 -2.82 -5.28
CA VAL A 217 -15.79 -4.26 -5.23
C VAL A 217 -15.57 -4.79 -3.80
N GLU A 218 -15.38 -3.91 -2.83
CA GLU A 218 -15.27 -4.28 -1.41
C GLU A 218 -16.64 -4.30 -0.70
N LYS A 219 -17.74 -4.01 -1.41
CA LYS A 219 -19.10 -4.14 -0.90
C LYS A 219 -19.43 -5.61 -0.61
N VAL A 220 -19.73 -5.92 0.65
CA VAL A 220 -20.18 -7.25 1.10
C VAL A 220 -21.70 -7.34 1.35
N THR A 221 -22.39 -6.19 1.43
CA THR A 221 -23.83 -6.12 1.71
C THR A 221 -24.66 -6.17 0.44
N SER A 222 -25.79 -6.89 0.44
CA SER A 222 -26.77 -6.85 -0.65
C SER A 222 -27.55 -5.54 -0.69
N ASN A 223 -28.10 -5.18 -1.86
CA ASN A 223 -28.94 -3.97 -2.01
C ASN A 223 -30.16 -4.00 -1.07
N ALA A 224 -30.82 -5.15 -0.95
CA ALA A 224 -31.96 -5.32 -0.04
C ALA A 224 -31.57 -5.10 1.43
N MET A 225 -30.35 -5.46 1.84
CA MET A 225 -29.86 -5.18 3.18
C MET A 225 -29.62 -3.67 3.37
N GLN A 226 -29.03 -2.99 2.38
CA GLN A 226 -28.80 -1.55 2.44
C GLN A 226 -30.11 -0.77 2.59
N GLU A 227 -31.12 -1.10 1.78
CA GLU A 227 -32.44 -0.47 1.89
C GLU A 227 -33.08 -0.68 3.27
N ARG A 228 -32.88 -1.85 3.89
CA ARG A 228 -33.36 -2.11 5.24
C ARG A 228 -32.66 -1.23 6.28
N ILE A 229 -31.35 -1.02 6.13
CA ILE A 229 -30.57 -0.13 7.01
C ILE A 229 -31.01 1.32 6.83
N GLU A 230 -31.20 1.78 5.59
CA GLU A 230 -31.69 3.14 5.27
C GLU A 230 -33.07 3.41 5.86
N ARG A 231 -34.02 2.46 5.69
CA ARG A 231 -35.35 2.56 6.30
C ARG A 231 -35.27 2.62 7.82
N ALA A 232 -34.44 1.79 8.45
CA ALA A 232 -34.28 1.78 9.90
C ALA A 232 -33.69 3.11 10.42
N ALA A 233 -32.66 3.64 9.76
CA ALA A 233 -32.05 4.93 10.12
C ALA A 233 -33.07 6.08 9.97
N THR A 234 -33.87 6.08 8.91
CA THR A 234 -34.90 7.08 8.69
C THR A 234 -35.95 7.06 9.81
N LEU A 235 -36.47 5.87 10.13
CA LEU A 235 -37.46 5.69 11.21
C LEU A 235 -36.92 6.13 12.58
N MET A 236 -35.66 5.77 12.89
CA MET A 236 -35.01 6.20 14.13
C MET A 236 -34.93 7.72 14.21
N TRP A 237 -34.44 8.38 13.15
CA TRP A 237 -34.35 9.85 13.15
C TRP A 237 -35.71 10.51 13.33
N THR A 238 -36.73 10.06 12.60
CA THR A 238 -38.09 10.64 12.72
C THR A 238 -38.71 10.42 14.10
N GLY A 239 -38.42 9.31 14.77
CA GLY A 239 -38.93 9.02 16.12
C GLY A 239 -38.20 9.75 17.25
N PHE A 240 -37.02 10.32 16.99
CA PHE A 240 -36.31 11.20 17.94
C PHE A 240 -36.70 12.68 17.82
N CYS A 241 -37.34 13.07 16.70
CA CYS A 241 -37.82 14.44 16.45
C CYS A 241 -39.30 14.65 16.78
N SER A 242 -39.99 13.65 17.32
CA SER A 242 -41.39 13.70 17.81
C SER A 242 -41.42 13.59 19.32
#